data_AF-A0A9X3E2T1-F1
#
_entry.id   AF-A0A9X3E2T1-F1
#
_cell.length_a   1.000
_cell.length_b   1.000
_cell.length_c   1.000
_cell.angle_alpha   90.00
_cell.angle_beta   90.00
_cell.angle_gamma   90.00
#
_symmetry.space_group_name_H-M   'P 1'
#
loop_
_entity.id
_entity.type
_entity.pdbx_description
1 polymer ?
#
loop_
_entity_poly.entity_id
_entity_poly.type
_entity_poly.pdbx_seq_one_letter_code
_entity_poly.pdbx_strand_id
1 'polypeptide(L)'
;MASPQDSAARAAIGWDIDRQTFGLFVHAHRSEILGVSMRAAATITGISYATHCRAERAQPISAGNMLRLCLWIDANPYWFLVDPKTGKRLVNPPEAPVPRETPGETR
;
A
#
# COMPACT_ATOMS: atom_id res chain seq x y z
N MET A 1 2.74 38.10 12.39
CA MET A 1 3.44 36.89 12.85
C MET A 1 2.37 35.82 13.01
N ALA A 2 2.31 34.86 12.09
CA ALA A 2 1.33 33.77 12.16
C ALA A 2 1.79 32.73 13.20
N SER A 3 0.85 32.26 14.03
CA SER A 3 1.10 31.30 15.11
C SER A 3 1.48 29.93 14.53
N PRO A 4 2.36 29.14 15.17
CA PRO A 4 2.74 27.80 14.69
C PRO A 4 1.59 26.78 14.63
N GLN A 5 0.41 27.13 15.15
CA GLN A 5 -0.77 26.27 15.24
C GLN A 5 -1.69 26.31 14.01
N ASP A 6 -1.50 27.23 13.07
CA ASP A 6 -2.35 27.31 11.86
C ASP A 6 -2.09 26.17 10.84
N SER A 7 -1.06 25.35 11.06
CA SER A 7 -0.77 24.19 10.22
C SER A 7 -1.64 22.96 10.52
N ALA A 8 -2.38 22.95 11.64
CA ALA A 8 -3.17 21.79 12.09
C ALA A 8 -4.61 21.76 11.52
N ALA A 9 -5.02 22.78 10.75
CA ALA A 9 -6.40 22.97 10.34
C ALA A 9 -6.67 22.71 8.85
N ARG A 10 -5.94 21.78 8.22
CA ARG A 10 -6.50 21.10 7.04
C ARG A 10 -7.28 19.89 7.54
N ALA A 11 -8.59 20.07 7.67
CA ALA A 11 -9.51 18.95 7.71
C ALA A 11 -9.13 18.00 6.56
N ALA A 12 -8.51 16.87 6.90
CA ALA A 12 -8.13 15.85 5.94
C ALA A 12 -9.42 15.20 5.46
N ILE A 13 -9.96 15.72 4.36
CA ILE A 13 -11.20 15.26 3.72
C ILE A 13 -10.98 13.92 2.98
N GLY A 14 -9.88 13.21 3.24
CA GLY A 14 -9.48 11.99 2.57
C GLY A 14 -8.52 11.16 3.40
N TRP A 15 -8.55 9.85 3.17
CA TRP A 15 -7.62 8.87 3.73
C TRP A 15 -6.19 9.17 3.26
N ASP A 16 -5.19 9.10 4.16
CA ASP A 16 -3.77 9.16 3.77
C ASP A 16 -3.26 7.76 3.46
N ILE A 17 -2.08 7.66 2.83
CA ILE A 17 -1.46 6.41 2.44
C ILE A 17 -0.21 6.17 3.30
N ASP A 18 -0.07 4.96 3.84
CA ASP A 18 1.18 4.44 4.39
C ASP A 18 2.15 4.16 3.23
N ARG A 19 2.83 5.21 2.79
CA ARG A 19 3.75 5.18 1.64
C ARG A 19 4.96 4.28 1.89
N GLN A 20 5.39 4.11 3.14
CA GLN A 20 6.52 3.26 3.50
C GLN A 20 6.19 1.79 3.24
N THR A 21 5.03 1.36 3.72
CA THR A 21 4.55 -0.01 3.54
C THR A 21 4.25 -0.30 2.09
N PHE A 22 3.58 0.64 1.43
CA PHE A 22 3.32 0.54 0.01
C PHE A 22 4.61 0.38 -0.79
N GLY A 23 5.62 1.23 -0.54
CA GLY A 23 6.92 1.15 -1.20
C GLY A 23 7.63 -0.18 -0.97
N LEU A 24 7.59 -0.71 0.26
CA LEU A 24 8.18 -2.00 0.61
C LEU A 24 7.48 -3.16 -0.11
N PHE A 25 6.14 -3.13 -0.21
CA PHE A 25 5.38 -4.15 -0.95
C PHE A 25 5.72 -4.14 -2.44
N VAL A 26 5.78 -2.96 -3.05
CA VAL A 26 6.17 -2.81 -4.46
C VAL A 26 7.58 -3.33 -4.68
N HIS A 27 8.52 -3.00 -3.79
CA HIS A 27 9.89 -3.48 -3.85
C HIS A 27 9.96 -5.00 -3.75
N ALA A 28 9.40 -5.58 -2.67
CA ALA A 28 9.45 -7.02 -2.42
C ALA A 28 8.79 -7.83 -3.56
N HIS A 29 7.66 -7.36 -4.07
CA HIS A 29 7.01 -8.03 -5.20
C HIS A 29 7.87 -7.97 -6.46
N ARG A 30 8.49 -6.82 -6.74
CA ARG A 30 9.37 -6.67 -7.91
C ARG A 30 10.66 -7.49 -7.79
N SER A 31 11.41 -7.32 -6.70
CA SER A 31 12.77 -7.87 -6.56
C SER A 31 12.78 -9.31 -6.05
N GLU A 32 11.94 -9.64 -5.07
CA GLU A 32 11.99 -10.93 -4.39
C GLU A 32 11.03 -11.94 -5.02
N ILE A 33 9.80 -11.52 -5.36
CA ILE A 33 8.78 -12.44 -5.91
C ILE A 33 8.98 -12.64 -7.41
N LEU A 34 9.04 -11.54 -8.17
CA LEU A 34 9.17 -11.61 -9.64
C LEU A 34 10.63 -11.64 -10.11
N GLY A 35 11.59 -11.18 -9.31
CA GLY A 35 13.00 -11.14 -9.70
C GLY A 35 13.30 -10.20 -10.88
N VAL A 36 12.46 -9.19 -11.13
CA VAL A 36 12.57 -8.34 -12.33
C VAL A 36 13.27 -7.02 -12.06
N SER A 37 13.99 -6.54 -13.08
CA SER A 37 14.58 -5.20 -13.05
C SER A 37 13.50 -4.12 -13.01
N MET A 38 13.84 -2.96 -12.46
CA MET A 38 12.98 -1.77 -12.46
C MET A 38 12.54 -1.35 -13.87
N ARG A 39 13.40 -1.53 -14.88
CA ARG A 39 13.05 -1.27 -16.29
C ARG A 39 12.00 -2.27 -16.80
N ALA A 40 12.16 -3.55 -16.49
CA ALA A 40 11.17 -4.56 -16.87
C ALA A 40 9.82 -4.30 -16.18
N ALA A 41 9.82 -3.96 -14.89
CA ALA A 41 8.61 -3.59 -14.15
C ALA A 41 7.86 -2.41 -14.80
N ALA A 42 8.60 -1.38 -15.22
CA ALA A 42 8.02 -0.24 -15.93
C ALA A 42 7.32 -0.67 -17.25
N THR A 43 7.95 -1.56 -18.02
CA THR A 43 7.36 -2.11 -19.25
C THR A 43 6.11 -2.94 -18.97
N ILE A 44 6.15 -3.83 -17.97
CA ILE A 44 5.03 -4.72 -17.62
C ILE A 44 3.80 -3.93 -17.16
N THR A 45 4.02 -2.93 -16.29
CA THR A 45 2.94 -2.16 -15.68
C THR A 45 2.44 -1.00 -16.54
N GLY A 46 3.19 -0.61 -17.58
CA GLY A 46 2.93 0.62 -18.33
C GLY A 46 3.08 1.89 -17.47
N ILE A 47 3.79 1.80 -16.35
CA ILE A 47 4.08 2.91 -15.44
C ILE A 47 5.53 3.34 -15.65
N SER A 48 5.79 4.64 -15.65
CA SER A 48 7.15 5.14 -15.87
C SER A 48 8.14 4.59 -14.84
N TYR A 49 9.38 4.35 -15.28
CA TYR A 49 10.49 3.96 -14.40
C TYR A 49 10.62 4.91 -13.20
N ALA A 50 10.53 6.22 -13.44
CA ALA A 50 10.61 7.23 -12.39
C ALA A 50 9.50 7.08 -11.34
N THR A 51 8.29 6.71 -11.76
CA THR A 51 7.15 6.48 -10.85
C THR A 51 7.38 5.23 -9.99
N HIS A 52 7.90 4.14 -10.54
CA HIS A 52 8.30 2.97 -9.74
C HIS A 52 9.35 3.34 -8.70
N CYS A 53 10.40 4.06 -9.08
CA CYS A 53 11.41 4.50 -8.12
C CYS A 53 10.86 5.47 -7.07
N ARG A 54 9.82 6.26 -7.38
CA ARG A 54 9.14 7.09 -6.38
C ARG A 54 8.35 6.23 -5.41
N ALA A 55 7.60 5.25 -5.92
CA ALA A 55 6.83 4.31 -5.10
C ALA A 55 7.74 3.58 -4.10
N GLU A 56 8.82 2.95 -4.55
CA GLU A 56 9.74 2.20 -3.67
C GLU A 56 10.46 3.09 -2.64
N ARG A 57 10.59 4.40 -2.91
CA ARG A 57 11.19 5.38 -1.99
C ARG A 57 10.16 6.10 -1.11
N ALA A 58 8.93 5.57 -1.05
CA ALA A 58 7.83 6.16 -0.30
C ALA A 58 7.51 7.62 -0.69
N GLN A 59 7.82 8.01 -1.93
CA GLN A 59 7.55 9.36 -2.45
C GLN A 59 6.13 9.47 -3.00
N PRO A 60 5.54 10.67 -3.04
CA PRO A 60 4.20 10.87 -3.59
C PRO A 60 4.08 10.42 -5.05
N ILE A 61 3.01 9.67 -5.33
CA ILE A 61 2.56 9.27 -6.67
C ILE A 61 1.06 9.57 -6.81
N SER A 62 0.55 9.63 -8.04
CA SER A 62 -0.89 9.78 -8.26
C SER A 62 -1.66 8.53 -7.82
N ALA A 63 -2.91 8.72 -7.40
CA ALA A 63 -3.79 7.61 -7.02
C ALA A 63 -3.97 6.58 -8.16
N GLY A 64 -4.08 7.04 -9.41
CA GLY A 64 -4.15 6.15 -10.57
C GLY A 64 -2.93 5.24 -10.73
N ASN A 65 -1.73 5.77 -10.46
CA ASN A 65 -0.50 4.94 -10.49
C ASN A 65 -0.43 3.99 -9.30
N MET A 66 -0.87 4.42 -8.12
CA MET A 66 -0.98 3.54 -6.96
C MET A 66 -1.89 2.35 -7.25
N LEU A 67 -3.08 2.57 -7.81
CA LEU A 67 -4.03 1.51 -8.14
C LEU A 67 -3.47 0.52 -9.17
N ARG A 68 -2.76 1.00 -10.19
CA ARG A 68 -2.10 0.13 -11.17
C ARG A 68 -0.98 -0.71 -10.54
N LEU A 69 -0.20 -0.14 -9.62
CA LEU A 69 0.81 -0.88 -8.87
C LEU A 69 0.17 -1.92 -7.95
N CYS A 70 -0.92 -1.57 -7.26
CA CYS A 70 -1.68 -2.50 -6.42
C CYS A 70 -2.20 -3.69 -7.24
N LEU A 71 -2.77 -3.43 -8.43
CA LEU A 71 -3.21 -4.48 -9.33
C LEU A 71 -2.05 -5.39 -9.78
N TRP A 72 -0.90 -4.80 -10.09
CA TRP A 72 0.27 -5.56 -10.52
C TRP A 72 0.82 -6.48 -9.44
N ILE A 73 0.82 -6.04 -8.18
CA ILE A 73 1.35 -6.81 -7.04
C ILE A 73 0.30 -7.66 -6.33
N ASP A 74 -0.91 -7.76 -6.91
CA ASP A 74 -2.08 -8.42 -6.32
C ASP A 74 -2.38 -7.96 -4.87
N ALA A 75 -2.23 -6.67 -4.62
CA ALA A 75 -2.52 -6.06 -3.33
C ALA A 75 -3.82 -5.28 -3.36
N ASN A 76 -4.60 -5.40 -2.29
CA ASN A 76 -5.75 -4.54 -2.09
C ASN A 76 -5.28 -3.12 -1.68
N PRO A 77 -5.66 -2.04 -2.39
CA PRO A 77 -5.23 -0.69 -2.07
C PRO A 77 -5.63 -0.23 -0.65
N TYR A 78 -6.69 -0.81 -0.07
CA TYR A 78 -7.14 -0.53 1.30
C TYR A 78 -6.09 -0.91 2.36
N TRP A 79 -5.18 -1.85 2.07
CA TRP A 79 -4.11 -2.25 2.99
C TRP A 79 -3.13 -1.12 3.31
N PHE A 80 -3.07 -0.12 2.43
CA PHE A 80 -2.15 1.01 2.56
C PHE A 80 -2.84 2.27 3.05
N LEU A 81 -4.15 2.24 3.33
CA LEU A 81 -4.86 3.43 3.80
C LEU A 81 -4.68 3.62 5.31
N VAL A 82 -4.52 4.88 5.69
CA VAL A 82 -4.33 5.34 7.06
C VAL A 82 -5.47 6.27 7.42
N ASP A 83 -6.06 6.04 8.59
CA ASP A 83 -7.01 6.96 9.18
C ASP A 83 -6.30 8.29 9.51
N PRO A 84 -6.72 9.41 8.90
CA PRO A 84 -6.07 10.69 9.12
C PRO A 84 -6.24 11.23 10.56
N LYS A 85 -7.23 10.73 11.33
CA LYS A 85 -7.46 11.14 12.72
C LYS A 85 -6.60 10.36 13.70
N THR A 86 -6.38 9.08 13.44
CA THR A 86 -5.69 8.18 14.39
C THR A 86 -4.30 7.78 13.95
N GLY A 87 -3.92 8.01 12.69
CA GLY A 87 -2.64 7.59 12.10
C GLY A 87 -2.51 6.07 11.97
N LYS A 88 -3.57 5.30 12.28
CA LYS A 88 -3.57 3.84 12.23
C LYS A 88 -3.97 3.37 10.84
N ARG A 89 -3.35 2.29 10.36
CA ARG A 89 -3.80 1.59 9.15
C ARG A 89 -5.21 1.06 9.36
N LEU A 90 -6.03 1.17 8.33
CA LEU A 90 -7.25 0.39 8.25
C LEU A 90 -6.85 -1.08 8.14
N VAL A 91 -7.03 -1.85 9.21
CA VAL A 91 -6.66 -3.27 9.24
C VAL A 91 -7.45 -4.01 8.15
N ASN A 92 -6.72 -4.63 7.22
CA ASN A 92 -7.20 -5.68 6.32
C ASN A 92 -5.94 -6.43 5.80
N PRO A 93 -5.94 -7.76 5.59
CA PRO A 93 -7.08 -8.63 5.33
C PRO A 93 -7.94 -8.91 6.57
N PRO A 94 -9.20 -9.37 6.39
CA PRO A 94 -9.98 -9.87 7.51
C PRO A 94 -9.19 -10.99 8.18
N GLU A 95 -9.36 -11.16 9.49
CA GLU A 95 -8.85 -12.37 10.17
C GLU A 95 -9.20 -13.59 9.32
N ALA A 96 -8.18 -14.40 9.01
CA ALA A 96 -8.41 -15.66 8.33
C ALA A 96 -9.52 -16.41 9.08
N PRO A 97 -10.52 -16.98 8.38
CA PRO A 97 -11.54 -17.75 9.07
C PRO A 97 -10.83 -18.84 9.87
N VAL A 98 -11.02 -18.80 11.20
CA VAL A 98 -10.50 -19.82 12.11
C VAL A 98 -10.96 -21.17 11.56
N PRO A 99 -10.05 -22.14 11.33
CA PRO A 99 -10.47 -23.47 10.91
C PRO A 99 -11.52 -23.97 11.90
N ARG A 100 -12.73 -24.27 11.42
CA ARG A 100 -13.71 -24.97 12.25
C ARG A 100 -13.06 -26.32 12.58
N GLU A 101 -12.72 -26.54 13.84
CA GLU A 101 -12.36 -27.87 14.32
C GLU A 101 -13.51 -28.80 13.91
N THR A 102 -13.24 -29.72 12.99
CA THR A 102 -14.16 -30.83 12.71
C THR A 102 -14.29 -31.58 14.02
N PRO A 103 -15.49 -31.72 14.61
CA PRO A 103 -15.67 -32.49 15.83
C PRO A 103 -15.09 -33.88 15.58
N GLY A 104 -14.17 -34.29 16.44
CA GLY A 104 -13.41 -35.52 16.29
C GLY A 104 -14.30 -36.70 15.95
N GLU A 105 -13.93 -37.42 14.91
CA GLU A 105 -14.39 -38.77 14.65
C GLU A 105 -13.76 -39.66 15.72
N THR A 106 -14.39 -39.69 16.91
CA THR A 106 -14.11 -40.69 17.94
C THR A 106 -14.38 -42.07 17.33
N ARG A 107 -13.31 -42.81 17.15
CA ARG A 107 -13.29 -44.22 16.77
C ARG A 107 -13.29 -45.10 18.00
#